data_AF-A0A6L5DV75-F1
#
_entry.id   AF-A0A6L5DV75-F1
#
_cell.length_a   1.000
_cell.length_b   1.000
_cell.length_c   1.000
_cell.angle_alpha   90.00
_cell.angle_beta   90.00
_cell.angle_gamma   90.00
#
_symmetry.space_group_name_H-M   'P 1'
#
loop_
_entity.id
_entity.type
_entity.pdbx_description
1 polymer ?
#
loop_
_entity_poly.entity_id
_entity_poly.type
_entity_poly.pdbx_seq_one_letter_code
_entity_poly.pdbx_strand_id
1 'polypeptide(L)'
;MKYIPILFILFLLGCQQNPNIQKQIELQESLLDSKYRMMLADLDLKYTMNPAKYMGLFEYIRNLDQRFDEVQKEVLVTDGYGDKSKEIVFNYYKMVELGLTHGYLEDEFKKCRECINDILLGKSKSMEERKMTVLFLKTCHTSFIEEIIGEVTNHDFKFNKIRPVVVEKSNKVKLGEEYEARIFLIAIDTTKIPLYKIENCEVFLGTQGEGIVRYKANSKGNHVWGGTVSWVSDQGVEVVMDLEESFIVE
;
A
#
# COMPACT_ATOMS: atom_id res chain seq x y z
N MET A 1 -16.25 1.34 9.68
CA MET A 1 -15.94 0.69 10.97
C MET A 1 -14.56 1.15 11.47
N LYS A 2 -14.40 2.43 11.87
CA LYS A 2 -13.06 3.03 12.04
C LYS A 2 -12.58 3.28 13.49
N TYR A 3 -13.39 3.06 14.53
CA TYR A 3 -13.05 3.61 15.87
C TYR A 3 -13.32 2.72 17.09
N ILE A 4 -13.45 1.40 16.92
CA ILE A 4 -13.78 0.50 18.04
C ILE A 4 -12.60 0.18 18.99
N PRO A 5 -11.30 0.18 18.61
CA PRO A 5 -10.25 -0.24 19.56
C PRO A 5 -9.90 0.84 20.60
N ILE A 6 -9.88 2.13 20.21
CA ILE A 6 -9.33 3.21 21.04
C ILE A 6 -10.28 3.61 22.18
N LEU A 7 -11.59 3.55 21.94
CA LEU A 7 -12.60 3.84 22.98
C LEU A 7 -12.64 2.78 24.10
N PHE A 8 -12.21 1.55 23.82
CA PHE A 8 -12.16 0.48 24.81
C PHE A 8 -10.91 0.57 25.72
N ILE A 9 -9.80 1.09 25.20
CA ILE A 9 -8.55 1.28 25.97
C ILE A 9 -8.71 2.37 27.04
N LEU A 10 -9.49 3.43 26.75
CA LEU A 10 -9.81 4.48 27.73
C LEU A 10 -10.75 4.01 28.86
N PHE A 11 -11.55 2.95 28.63
CA PHE A 11 -12.46 2.41 29.65
C PHE A 11 -11.77 1.50 30.68
N LEU A 12 -10.54 1.06 30.41
CA LEU A 12 -9.76 0.15 31.27
C LEU A 12 -8.92 0.87 32.34
N LEU A 13 -9.04 2.20 32.46
CA LEU A 13 -8.40 2.99 33.52
C LEU A 13 -9.01 2.76 34.93
N GLY A 14 -9.97 1.82 35.07
CA GLY A 14 -10.48 1.35 36.36
C GLY A 14 -9.67 0.17 36.90
N CYS A 15 -8.72 0.44 37.79
CA CYS A 15 -7.84 -0.52 38.44
C CYS A 15 -8.56 -1.72 39.11
N GLN A 16 -8.63 -2.89 38.46
CA GLN A 16 -8.65 -4.22 39.11
C GLN A 16 -8.07 -5.28 38.17
N GLN A 17 -7.21 -6.18 38.69
CA GLN A 17 -6.73 -7.37 37.98
C GLN A 17 -7.90 -8.33 37.72
N ASN A 18 -8.60 -8.15 36.60
CA ASN A 18 -9.63 -9.06 36.14
C ASN A 18 -8.99 -9.98 35.07
N PRO A 19 -8.97 -11.32 35.26
CA PRO A 19 -8.42 -12.26 34.26
C PRO A 19 -9.11 -12.17 32.89
N ASN A 20 -10.28 -11.55 32.83
CA ASN A 20 -10.98 -11.24 31.59
C ASN A 20 -10.31 -10.10 30.79
N ILE A 21 -9.67 -9.13 31.46
CA ILE A 21 -8.95 -8.02 30.82
C ILE A 21 -7.67 -8.52 30.14
N GLN A 22 -6.92 -9.42 30.79
CA GLN A 22 -5.70 -9.98 30.21
C GLN A 22 -5.98 -10.74 28.91
N LYS A 23 -7.04 -11.56 28.90
CA LYS A 23 -7.51 -12.24 27.69
C LYS A 23 -7.94 -11.26 26.59
N GLN A 24 -8.55 -10.13 26.95
CA GLN A 24 -8.92 -9.09 25.99
C GLN A 24 -7.69 -8.40 25.38
N ILE A 25 -6.67 -8.11 26.18
CA ILE A 25 -5.39 -7.55 25.71
C ILE A 25 -4.73 -8.51 24.73
N GLU A 26 -4.60 -9.78 25.09
CA GLU A 26 -3.99 -10.82 24.23
C GLU A 26 -4.76 -10.98 22.91
N LEU A 27 -6.09 -10.95 22.96
CA LEU A 27 -6.93 -11.00 21.75
C LEU A 27 -6.72 -9.78 20.86
N GLN A 28 -6.70 -8.58 21.43
CA GLN A 28 -6.46 -7.35 20.69
C GLN A 28 -5.08 -7.33 20.05
N GLU A 29 -4.06 -7.77 20.80
CA GLU A 29 -2.70 -7.89 20.29
C GLU A 29 -2.64 -8.87 19.10
N SER A 30 -3.25 -10.05 19.23
CA SER A 30 -3.29 -11.04 18.15
C SER A 30 -4.01 -10.53 16.89
N LEU A 31 -5.10 -9.78 17.04
CA LEU A 31 -5.83 -9.20 15.91
C LEU A 31 -5.00 -8.11 15.23
N LEU A 32 -4.34 -7.26 16.02
CA LEU A 32 -3.48 -6.19 15.52
C LEU A 32 -2.28 -6.77 14.76
N ASP A 33 -1.66 -7.82 15.32
CA ASP A 33 -0.59 -8.57 14.67
C ASP A 33 -1.01 -9.20 13.34
N SER A 34 -2.21 -9.78 13.30
CA SER A 34 -2.74 -10.34 12.06
C SER A 34 -2.95 -9.25 11.01
N LYS A 35 -3.54 -8.12 11.40
CA LYS A 35 -3.75 -6.98 10.50
C LYS A 35 -2.41 -6.47 9.96
N TYR A 36 -1.44 -6.28 10.86
CA TYR A 36 -0.12 -5.76 10.52
C TYR A 36 0.63 -6.68 9.55
N ARG A 37 0.65 -7.99 9.82
CA ARG A 37 1.27 -8.96 8.91
C ARG A 37 0.64 -8.98 7.51
N MET A 38 -0.68 -8.89 7.43
CA MET A 38 -1.37 -8.85 6.13
C MET A 38 -0.99 -7.61 5.33
N MET A 39 -0.87 -6.46 6.01
CA MET A 39 -0.47 -5.21 5.39
C MET A 39 0.97 -5.24 4.88
N LEU A 40 1.91 -5.79 5.67
CA LEU A 40 3.30 -5.96 5.22
C LEU A 40 3.41 -6.93 4.04
N ALA A 41 2.62 -8.01 4.05
CA ALA A 41 2.59 -8.97 2.93
C ALA A 41 2.06 -8.35 1.63
N ASP A 42 1.06 -7.46 1.71
CA ASP A 42 0.58 -6.71 0.54
C ASP A 42 1.65 -5.75 0.01
N LEU A 43 2.38 -5.06 0.90
CA LEU A 43 3.50 -4.21 0.52
C LEU A 43 4.65 -5.00 -0.13
N ASP A 44 5.01 -6.16 0.42
CA ASP A 44 6.01 -7.07 -0.17
C ASP A 44 5.64 -7.47 -1.60
N LEU A 45 4.37 -7.82 -1.83
CA LEU A 45 3.86 -8.15 -3.16
C LEU A 45 3.97 -6.96 -4.11
N LYS A 46 3.53 -5.77 -3.67
CA LYS A 46 3.63 -4.53 -4.45
C LYS A 46 5.08 -4.21 -4.82
N TYR A 47 6.00 -4.30 -3.86
CA TYR A 47 7.43 -4.11 -4.10
C TYR A 47 7.97 -5.13 -5.09
N THR A 48 7.60 -6.41 -4.96
CA THR A 48 8.03 -7.46 -5.91
C THR A 48 7.53 -7.18 -7.33
N MET A 49 6.31 -6.63 -7.48
CA MET A 49 5.73 -6.31 -8.78
C MET A 49 6.29 -5.02 -9.41
N ASN A 50 6.66 -4.03 -8.58
CA ASN A 50 7.21 -2.76 -9.07
C ASN A 50 8.25 -2.18 -8.09
N PRO A 51 9.48 -2.73 -8.05
CA PRO A 51 10.50 -2.28 -7.10
C PRO A 51 10.83 -0.80 -7.25
N ALA A 52 10.91 -0.29 -8.48
CA ALA A 52 11.24 1.10 -8.76
C ALA A 52 10.26 2.09 -8.11
N LYS A 53 8.97 1.74 -8.04
CA LYS A 53 7.95 2.57 -7.39
C LYS A 53 7.99 2.48 -5.87
N TYR A 54 8.10 1.27 -5.32
CA TYR A 54 7.88 1.05 -3.88
C TYR A 54 9.15 0.95 -3.04
N MET A 55 10.35 0.93 -3.62
CA MET A 55 11.62 0.75 -2.89
C MET A 55 11.76 1.73 -1.71
N GLY A 56 11.52 3.03 -1.92
CA GLY A 56 11.64 4.03 -0.86
C GLY A 56 10.67 3.79 0.30
N LEU A 57 9.40 3.45 -0.01
CA LEU A 57 8.40 3.11 1.00
C LEU A 57 8.78 1.83 1.76
N PHE A 58 9.23 0.82 1.01
CA PHE A 58 9.62 -0.48 1.54
C PHE A 58 10.78 -0.35 2.54
N GLU A 59 11.85 0.34 2.15
CA GLU A 59 13.00 0.59 3.01
C GLU A 59 12.63 1.44 4.22
N TYR A 60 11.79 2.48 4.04
CA TYR A 60 11.31 3.30 5.14
C TYR A 60 10.56 2.47 6.19
N ILE A 61 9.59 1.65 5.77
CA ILE A 61 8.78 0.82 6.68
C ILE A 61 9.65 -0.22 7.39
N ARG A 62 10.57 -0.90 6.69
CA ARG A 62 11.48 -1.86 7.33
C ARG A 62 12.36 -1.23 8.40
N ASN A 63 12.92 -0.06 8.12
CA ASN A 63 13.73 0.68 9.08
C ASN A 63 12.91 1.14 10.29
N LEU A 64 11.66 1.54 10.05
CA LEU A 64 10.75 1.96 11.11
C LEU A 64 10.34 0.76 12.00
N ASP A 65 10.04 -0.39 11.39
CA ASP A 65 9.66 -1.63 12.09
C ASP A 65 10.79 -2.14 12.99
N GLN A 66 12.04 -2.13 12.49
CA GLN A 66 13.20 -2.47 13.30
C GLN A 66 13.32 -1.58 14.55
N ARG A 67 13.14 -0.26 14.41
CA ARG A 67 13.20 0.67 15.54
C ARG A 67 12.01 0.50 16.48
N PHE A 68 10.84 0.19 15.94
CA PHE A 68 9.66 -0.08 16.75
C PHE A 68 9.86 -1.32 17.63
N ASP A 69 10.45 -2.40 17.10
CA ASP A 69 10.83 -3.59 17.87
C ASP A 69 11.80 -3.28 19.02
N GLU A 70 12.77 -2.39 18.78
CA GLU A 70 13.70 -1.93 19.81
C GLU A 70 12.97 -1.18 20.93
N VAL A 71 12.07 -0.26 20.58
CA VAL A 71 11.26 0.49 21.56
C VAL A 71 10.37 -0.44 22.37
N GLN A 72 9.68 -1.40 21.74
CA GLN A 72 8.82 -2.35 22.45
C GLN A 72 9.60 -3.13 23.52
N LYS A 73 10.78 -3.66 23.15
CA LYS A 73 11.65 -4.36 24.08
C LYS A 73 12.08 -3.45 25.22
N GLU A 74 12.52 -2.23 24.91
CA GLU A 74 12.99 -1.26 25.89
C GLU A 74 11.90 -0.89 26.90
N VAL A 75 10.69 -0.58 26.45
CA VAL A 75 9.55 -0.21 27.32
C VAL A 75 9.22 -1.32 28.33
N LEU A 76 9.39 -2.58 27.95
CA LEU A 76 9.08 -3.72 28.82
C LEU A 76 10.18 -4.02 29.85
N VAL A 77 11.45 -3.76 29.52
CA VAL A 77 12.59 -4.20 30.35
C VAL A 77 13.27 -3.09 31.13
N THR A 78 13.14 -1.82 30.71
CA THR A 78 13.87 -0.70 31.30
C THR A 78 13.48 -0.46 32.75
N ASP A 79 14.46 -0.28 33.64
CA ASP A 79 14.25 0.19 35.01
C ASP A 79 14.21 1.73 35.10
N GLY A 80 14.56 2.42 34.02
CA GLY A 80 14.53 3.86 33.85
C GLY A 80 15.90 4.47 33.53
N TYR A 81 15.90 5.70 32.98
CA TYR A 81 17.03 6.63 32.90
C TYR A 81 18.37 6.14 32.25
N GLY A 82 18.35 5.18 31.33
CA GLY A 82 19.52 4.87 30.50
C GLY A 82 19.65 5.81 29.30
N ASP A 83 20.85 6.33 29.02
CA ASP A 83 21.13 7.12 27.80
C ASP A 83 20.80 6.31 26.53
N LYS A 84 21.03 5.00 26.58
CA LYS A 84 20.66 4.06 25.53
C LYS A 84 19.14 3.98 25.30
N SER A 85 18.35 3.95 26.37
CA SER A 85 16.88 3.91 26.29
C SER A 85 16.32 5.17 25.64
N LYS A 86 16.87 6.34 26.02
CA LYS A 86 16.52 7.63 25.41
C LYS A 86 16.87 7.66 23.93
N GLU A 87 18.04 7.14 23.56
CA GLU A 87 18.49 7.06 22.16
C GLU A 87 17.55 6.18 21.32
N ILE A 88 17.21 4.97 21.79
CA ILE A 88 16.29 4.04 21.11
C ILE A 88 14.95 4.73 20.82
N VAL A 89 14.37 5.35 21.85
CA VAL A 89 13.07 6.00 21.76
C VAL A 89 13.12 7.25 20.85
N PHE A 90 14.16 8.08 20.99
CA PHE A 90 14.36 9.25 20.13
C PHE A 90 14.50 8.87 18.65
N ASN A 91 15.25 7.80 18.38
CA ASN A 91 15.47 7.27 17.03
C ASN A 91 14.17 6.83 16.36
N TYR A 92 13.25 6.23 17.10
CA TYR A 92 11.92 5.89 16.60
C TYR A 92 11.08 7.15 16.35
N TYR A 93 11.04 8.09 17.32
CA TYR A 93 10.24 9.31 17.22
C TYR A 93 10.60 10.15 16.01
N LYS A 94 11.90 10.36 15.78
CA LYS A 94 12.39 11.13 14.65
C LYS A 94 11.89 10.56 13.32
N MET A 95 11.80 9.24 13.18
CA MET A 95 11.30 8.63 11.94
C MET A 95 9.79 8.80 11.77
N VAL A 96 9.02 8.63 12.85
CA VAL A 96 7.56 8.82 12.81
C VAL A 96 7.22 10.28 12.49
N GLU A 97 7.87 11.24 13.17
CA GLU A 97 7.63 12.68 12.96
C GLU A 97 7.88 13.13 11.52
N LEU A 98 8.87 12.55 10.84
CA LEU A 98 9.12 12.85 9.41
C LEU A 98 7.97 12.44 8.49
N GLY A 99 7.14 11.47 8.90
CA GLY A 99 6.01 10.97 8.11
C GLY A 99 4.64 11.40 8.61
N LEU A 100 4.54 12.18 9.71
CA LEU A 100 3.25 12.65 10.22
C LEU A 100 2.75 13.82 9.36
N THR A 101 1.79 13.54 8.50
CA THR A 101 1.12 14.54 7.63
C THR A 101 -0.29 14.91 8.12
N HIS A 102 -0.88 14.14 9.05
CA HIS A 102 -2.27 14.29 9.51
C HIS A 102 -2.42 14.49 11.03
N GLY A 103 -3.18 15.52 11.42
CA GLY A 103 -3.31 15.94 12.82
C GLY A 103 -3.89 14.91 13.81
N TYR A 104 -4.72 13.96 13.37
CA TYR A 104 -5.25 12.93 14.29
C TYR A 104 -4.18 11.93 14.73
N LEU A 105 -3.35 11.45 13.81
CA LEU A 105 -2.24 10.57 14.16
C LEU A 105 -1.18 11.29 14.99
N GLU A 106 -0.98 12.58 14.73
CA GLU A 106 -0.11 13.43 15.54
C GLU A 106 -0.55 13.49 17.00
N ASP A 107 -1.86 13.70 17.25
CA ASP A 107 -2.43 13.73 18.60
C ASP A 107 -2.29 12.38 19.32
N GLU A 108 -2.60 11.26 18.64
CA GLU A 108 -2.45 9.93 19.23
C GLU A 108 -0.97 9.57 19.49
N PHE A 109 -0.08 9.97 18.58
CA PHE A 109 1.36 9.76 18.75
C PHE A 109 1.93 10.60 19.90
N LYS A 110 1.43 11.82 20.10
CA LYS A 110 1.78 12.66 21.25
C LYS A 110 1.42 11.99 22.57
N LYS A 111 0.22 11.39 22.67
CA LYS A 111 -0.19 10.60 23.85
C LYS A 111 0.73 9.41 24.07
N CYS A 112 1.08 8.68 23.01
CA CYS A 112 2.04 7.56 23.09
C CYS A 112 3.38 8.01 23.67
N ARG A 113 3.88 9.15 23.17
CA ARG A 113 5.15 9.75 23.60
C ARG A 113 5.13 10.11 25.07
N GLU A 114 4.05 10.70 25.56
CA GLU A 114 3.89 11.03 26.97
C GLU A 114 3.94 9.78 27.86
N CYS A 115 3.23 8.71 27.48
CA CYS A 115 3.26 7.43 28.22
C CYS A 115 4.66 6.79 28.27
N ILE A 116 5.39 6.80 27.16
CA ILE A 116 6.74 6.24 27.10
C ILE A 116 7.71 7.10 27.92
N ASN A 117 7.61 8.42 27.83
CA ASN A 117 8.44 9.34 28.63
C ASN A 117 8.20 9.12 30.12
N ASP A 118 6.97 8.87 30.55
CA ASP A 118 6.65 8.54 31.94
C ASP A 118 7.40 7.28 32.42
N ILE A 119 7.47 6.24 31.58
CA ILE A 119 8.23 5.01 31.87
C ILE A 119 9.73 5.31 31.92
N LEU A 120 10.26 6.06 30.96
CA LEU A 120 11.69 6.42 30.89
C LEU A 120 12.14 7.30 32.06
N LEU A 121 11.25 8.14 32.60
CA LEU A 121 11.48 8.96 33.78
C LEU A 121 11.43 8.17 35.09
N GLY A 122 11.26 6.84 35.03
CA GLY A 122 11.24 5.97 36.20
C GLY A 122 9.98 6.14 37.05
N LYS A 123 8.89 6.71 36.49
CA LYS A 123 7.60 6.65 37.18
C LYS A 123 7.24 5.17 37.32
N SER A 124 7.00 4.73 38.57
CA SER A 124 6.66 3.34 38.86
C SER A 124 5.43 2.93 38.05
N LYS A 125 5.65 2.08 37.06
CA LYS A 125 4.61 1.50 36.19
C LYS A 125 4.65 -0.01 36.33
N SER A 126 3.49 -0.62 36.57
CA SER A 126 3.36 -2.07 36.62
C SER A 126 3.70 -2.69 35.26
N MET A 127 4.00 -3.99 35.24
CA MET A 127 4.23 -4.71 33.99
C MET A 127 2.98 -4.65 33.09
N GLU A 128 1.78 -4.66 33.68
CA GLU A 128 0.52 -4.48 32.97
C GLU A 128 0.40 -3.10 32.32
N GLU A 129 0.76 -2.02 33.02
CA GLU A 129 0.77 -0.66 32.44
C GLU A 129 1.78 -0.54 31.29
N ARG A 130 2.94 -1.20 31.40
CA ARG A 130 3.94 -1.25 30.33
C ARG A 130 3.42 -2.01 29.10
N LYS A 131 2.79 -3.18 29.30
CA LYS A 131 2.14 -3.94 28.22
C LYS A 131 1.04 -3.15 27.52
N MET A 132 0.21 -2.43 28.30
CA MET A 132 -0.80 -1.53 27.74
C MET A 132 -0.19 -0.39 26.93
N THR A 133 0.93 0.18 27.40
CA THR A 133 1.67 1.20 26.67
C THR A 133 2.21 0.64 25.34
N VAL A 134 2.76 -0.57 25.34
CA VAL A 134 3.20 -1.26 24.12
C VAL A 134 2.05 -1.52 23.16
N LEU A 135 0.90 -2.00 23.65
CA LEU A 135 -0.28 -2.24 22.81
C LEU A 135 -0.80 -0.94 22.17
N PHE A 136 -0.81 0.16 22.93
CA PHE A 136 -1.17 1.48 22.41
C PHE A 136 -0.17 1.96 21.35
N LEU A 137 1.12 1.83 21.62
CA LEU A 137 2.17 2.16 20.66
C LEU A 137 2.05 1.35 19.37
N LYS A 138 1.78 0.05 19.48
CA LYS A 138 1.56 -0.86 18.34
C LYS A 138 0.35 -0.45 17.52
N THR A 139 -0.70 0.03 18.17
CA THR A 139 -1.90 0.54 17.49
C THR A 139 -1.55 1.78 16.67
N CYS A 140 -0.88 2.77 17.28
CA CYS A 140 -0.44 3.98 16.59
C CYS A 140 0.52 3.66 15.44
N HIS A 141 1.49 2.77 15.66
CA HIS A 141 2.44 2.32 14.64
C HIS A 141 1.74 1.67 13.45
N THR A 142 0.79 0.77 13.71
CA THR A 142 0.01 0.10 12.66
C THR A 142 -0.82 1.11 11.87
N SER A 143 -1.50 2.04 12.54
CA SER A 143 -2.29 3.08 11.87
C SER A 143 -1.44 4.04 11.04
N PHE A 144 -0.25 4.39 11.53
CA PHE A 144 0.71 5.21 10.80
C PHE A 144 1.19 4.52 9.52
N ILE A 145 1.57 3.25 9.61
CA ILE A 145 2.01 2.49 8.42
C ILE A 145 0.85 2.30 7.43
N GLU A 146 -0.36 2.04 7.91
CA GLU A 146 -1.55 1.93 7.07
C GLU A 146 -1.80 3.21 6.26
N GLU A 147 -1.63 4.37 6.90
CA GLU A 147 -1.79 5.67 6.24
C GLU A 147 -0.73 5.91 5.17
N ILE A 148 0.55 5.70 5.49
CA ILE A 148 1.65 5.90 4.53
C ILE A 148 1.54 4.95 3.33
N ILE A 149 1.23 3.67 3.57
CA ILE A 149 0.98 2.72 2.47
C ILE A 149 -0.20 3.20 1.65
N GLY A 150 -1.28 3.65 2.30
CA GLY A 150 -2.44 4.23 1.64
C GLY A 150 -2.07 5.38 0.71
N GLU A 151 -1.35 6.39 1.20
CA GLU A 151 -0.93 7.56 0.42
C GLU A 151 -0.17 7.18 -0.86
N VAL A 152 0.80 6.27 -0.77
CA VAL A 152 1.62 5.85 -1.92
C VAL A 152 0.83 4.98 -2.90
N THR A 153 -0.06 4.13 -2.39
CA THR A 153 -0.84 3.18 -3.22
C THR A 153 -2.13 3.79 -3.77
N ASN A 154 -2.57 4.94 -3.28
CA ASN A 154 -3.78 5.64 -3.73
C ASN A 154 -3.73 6.06 -5.21
N HIS A 155 -2.53 6.10 -5.82
CA HIS A 155 -2.33 6.38 -7.24
C HIS A 155 -2.07 5.11 -8.08
N ASP A 156 -2.19 3.93 -7.49
CA ASP A 156 -2.07 2.68 -8.24
C ASP A 156 -3.23 2.56 -9.23
N PHE A 157 -2.93 2.24 -10.49
CA PHE A 157 -3.95 1.79 -11.40
C PHE A 157 -4.52 0.48 -10.86
N LYS A 158 -5.75 0.53 -10.37
CA LYS A 158 -6.45 -0.66 -9.88
C LYS A 158 -6.79 -1.53 -11.08
N PHE A 159 -6.69 -2.83 -10.91
CA PHE A 159 -7.12 -3.81 -11.89
C PHE A 159 -7.85 -4.92 -11.16
N ASN A 160 -8.87 -5.48 -11.80
CA ASN A 160 -9.64 -6.60 -11.25
C ASN A 160 -9.54 -7.85 -12.12
N LYS A 161 -8.84 -7.75 -13.26
CA LYS A 161 -8.61 -8.87 -14.18
C LYS A 161 -7.20 -8.84 -14.73
N ILE A 162 -6.48 -9.96 -14.59
CA ILE A 162 -5.21 -10.21 -15.28
C ILE A 162 -5.47 -11.27 -16.34
N ARG A 163 -4.98 -11.04 -17.57
CA ARG A 163 -5.05 -12.07 -18.62
C ARG A 163 -3.81 -12.06 -19.51
N PRO A 164 -3.44 -13.21 -20.10
CA PRO A 164 -2.42 -13.24 -21.12
C PRO A 164 -2.92 -12.59 -22.42
N VAL A 165 -2.00 -11.95 -23.14
CA VAL A 165 -2.16 -11.50 -24.53
C VAL A 165 -0.99 -12.03 -25.33
N VAL A 166 -1.30 -12.57 -26.50
CA VAL A 166 -0.31 -13.05 -27.46
C VAL A 166 -0.22 -12.03 -28.58
N VAL A 167 1.00 -11.54 -28.84
CA VAL A 167 1.30 -10.65 -29.96
C VAL A 167 2.23 -11.40 -30.89
N GLU A 168 1.69 -11.84 -32.02
CA GLU A 168 2.39 -12.63 -33.03
C GLU A 168 3.10 -11.72 -34.02
N LYS A 169 4.29 -12.11 -34.49
CA LYS A 169 4.98 -11.38 -35.57
C LYS A 169 4.26 -11.52 -36.92
N SER A 170 3.74 -12.72 -37.19
CA SER A 170 2.90 -13.04 -38.35
C SER A 170 2.04 -14.24 -38.03
N ASN A 171 0.76 -14.20 -38.41
CA ASN A 171 -0.14 -15.36 -38.34
C ASN A 171 -0.11 -16.24 -39.61
N LYS A 172 0.82 -15.96 -40.53
CA LYS A 172 1.11 -16.77 -41.72
C LYS A 172 2.59 -17.10 -41.74
N VAL A 173 2.91 -18.40 -41.69
CA VAL A 173 4.28 -18.94 -41.81
C VAL A 173 4.30 -20.05 -42.84
N LYS A 174 5.38 -20.14 -43.62
CA LYS A 174 5.57 -21.24 -44.58
C LYS A 174 6.16 -22.47 -43.90
N LEU A 175 6.01 -23.62 -44.54
CA LEU A 175 6.62 -24.86 -44.07
C LEU A 175 8.15 -24.69 -43.96
N GLY A 176 8.70 -24.92 -42.77
CA GLY A 176 10.13 -24.77 -42.48
C GLY A 176 10.53 -23.40 -41.92
N GLU A 177 9.62 -22.42 -41.85
CA GLU A 177 9.86 -21.15 -41.16
C GLU A 177 9.55 -21.26 -39.66
N GLU A 178 10.20 -20.43 -38.85
CA GLU A 178 9.96 -20.34 -37.40
C GLU A 178 8.79 -19.41 -37.11
N TYR A 179 7.88 -19.87 -36.24
CA TYR A 179 6.81 -19.04 -35.69
C TYR A 179 7.32 -18.31 -34.43
N GLU A 180 7.19 -16.98 -34.40
CA GLU A 180 7.59 -16.12 -33.29
C GLU A 180 6.37 -15.35 -32.75
N ALA A 181 6.12 -15.49 -31.44
CA ALA A 181 5.11 -14.72 -30.73
C ALA A 181 5.59 -14.30 -29.34
N ARG A 182 5.17 -13.11 -28.90
CA ARG A 182 5.44 -12.57 -27.58
C ARG A 182 4.20 -12.73 -26.71
N ILE A 183 4.39 -13.19 -25.47
CA ILE A 183 3.30 -13.35 -24.50
C ILE A 183 3.47 -12.31 -23.41
N PHE A 184 2.44 -11.49 -23.20
CA PHE A 184 2.37 -10.47 -22.17
C PHE A 184 1.26 -10.78 -21.19
N LEU A 185 1.42 -10.38 -19.94
CA LEU A 185 0.30 -10.26 -19.00
C LEU A 185 -0.19 -8.82 -19.03
N ILE A 186 -1.49 -8.63 -19.23
CA ILE A 186 -2.12 -7.33 -19.11
C ILE A 186 -3.06 -7.31 -17.90
N ALA A 187 -3.04 -6.18 -17.21
CA ALA A 187 -3.91 -5.87 -16.09
C ALA A 187 -5.01 -4.91 -16.57
N ILE A 188 -6.26 -5.26 -16.32
CA ILE A 188 -7.44 -4.51 -16.78
C ILE A 188 -8.34 -4.20 -15.58
N ASP A 189 -8.85 -2.98 -15.54
CA ASP A 189 -10.01 -2.61 -14.71
C ASP A 189 -11.27 -2.67 -15.56
N THR A 190 -12.09 -3.72 -15.38
CA THR A 190 -13.36 -3.83 -16.12
C THR A 190 -14.45 -2.88 -15.59
N THR A 191 -14.20 -2.16 -14.49
CA THR A 191 -15.16 -1.24 -13.87
C THR A 191 -14.98 0.21 -14.33
N LYS A 192 -13.79 0.55 -14.83
CA LYS A 192 -13.45 1.86 -15.34
C LYS A 192 -13.13 1.77 -16.82
N ILE A 193 -14.09 2.17 -17.65
CA ILE A 193 -13.95 2.16 -19.10
C ILE A 193 -13.24 3.46 -19.52
N PRO A 194 -12.03 3.38 -20.11
CA PRO A 194 -11.36 4.55 -20.64
C PRO A 194 -12.13 5.19 -21.80
N LEU A 195 -11.89 6.47 -22.04
CA LEU A 195 -12.33 7.15 -23.24
C LEU A 195 -11.26 6.99 -24.32
N TYR A 196 -11.67 6.44 -25.47
CA TYR A 196 -10.82 6.23 -26.63
C TYR A 196 -11.09 7.29 -27.68
N LYS A 197 -10.10 8.14 -27.99
CA LYS A 197 -10.16 9.14 -29.06
C LYS A 197 -9.14 8.78 -30.12
N ILE A 198 -9.55 7.93 -31.07
CA ILE A 198 -8.70 7.47 -32.17
C ILE A 198 -9.04 8.26 -33.42
N GLU A 199 -8.02 8.76 -34.10
CA GLU A 199 -8.21 9.53 -35.33
C GLU A 199 -8.60 8.61 -36.50
N ASN A 200 -9.53 9.08 -37.32
CA ASN A 200 -9.92 8.44 -38.59
C ASN A 200 -10.40 6.98 -38.48
N CYS A 201 -10.74 6.50 -37.28
CA CYS A 201 -11.23 5.14 -37.04
C CYS A 201 -12.44 5.13 -36.11
N GLU A 202 -13.35 4.18 -36.35
CA GLU A 202 -14.40 3.87 -35.37
C GLU A 202 -13.82 3.01 -34.25
N VAL A 203 -14.14 3.37 -33.00
CA VAL A 203 -13.79 2.60 -31.81
C VAL A 203 -15.04 2.01 -31.21
N PHE A 204 -15.04 0.69 -31.06
CA PHE A 204 -16.11 -0.04 -30.38
C PHE A 204 -15.61 -0.47 -29.01
N LEU A 205 -16.45 -0.35 -27.99
CA LEU A 205 -16.13 -0.93 -26.69
C LEU A 205 -16.36 -2.44 -26.74
N GLY A 206 -15.31 -3.19 -26.44
CA GLY A 206 -15.36 -4.62 -26.21
C GLY A 206 -16.01 -4.98 -24.88
N THR A 207 -16.19 -6.27 -24.65
CA THR A 207 -16.93 -6.77 -23.49
C THR A 207 -16.15 -6.69 -22.17
N GLN A 208 -14.86 -6.38 -22.23
CA GLN A 208 -13.97 -6.26 -21.07
C GLN A 208 -13.38 -4.86 -20.92
N GLY A 209 -13.98 -3.86 -21.59
CA GLY A 209 -13.51 -2.47 -21.56
C GLY A 209 -12.41 -2.14 -22.57
N GLU A 210 -12.02 -3.09 -23.42
CA GLU A 210 -11.05 -2.85 -24.51
C GLU A 210 -11.64 -1.97 -25.61
N GLY A 211 -10.83 -1.05 -26.17
CA GLY A 211 -11.15 -0.33 -27.39
C GLY A 211 -10.84 -1.18 -28.61
N ILE A 212 -11.85 -1.53 -29.40
CA ILE A 212 -11.73 -2.28 -30.65
C ILE A 212 -11.75 -1.28 -31.79
N VAL A 213 -10.58 -1.07 -32.42
CA VAL A 213 -10.43 -0.22 -33.59
C VAL A 213 -10.75 -1.03 -34.85
N ARG A 214 -11.59 -0.48 -35.73
CA ARG A 214 -11.84 -1.07 -37.06
C ARG A 214 -11.44 -0.09 -38.15
N TYR A 215 -10.53 -0.54 -39.01
CA TYR A 215 -10.10 0.21 -40.18
C TYR A 215 -10.61 -0.44 -41.46
N LYS A 216 -11.23 0.34 -42.35
CA LYS A 216 -11.59 -0.12 -43.69
C LYS A 216 -10.44 0.17 -44.65
N ALA A 217 -9.67 -0.87 -44.99
CA ALA A 217 -8.55 -0.76 -45.92
C ALA A 217 -9.01 -0.39 -47.34
N ASN A 218 -8.72 0.83 -47.80
CA ASN A 218 -9.11 1.32 -49.13
C ASN A 218 -7.94 1.42 -50.12
N SER A 219 -6.70 1.22 -49.66
CA SER A 219 -5.50 1.23 -50.49
C SER A 219 -4.45 0.29 -49.94
N LYS A 220 -3.57 -0.19 -50.83
CA LYS A 220 -2.40 -1.00 -50.47
C LYS A 220 -1.31 -0.13 -49.82
N GLY A 221 -0.45 -0.74 -49.02
CA GLY A 221 0.71 -0.10 -48.39
C GLY A 221 0.63 -0.05 -46.87
N ASN A 222 1.51 0.75 -46.26
CA ASN A 222 1.56 0.95 -44.82
C ASN A 222 0.56 2.03 -44.39
N HIS A 223 -0.23 1.74 -43.37
CA HIS A 223 -1.23 2.63 -42.80
C HIS A 223 -0.91 2.87 -41.32
N VAL A 224 -0.71 4.13 -40.94
CA VAL A 224 -0.47 4.54 -39.55
C VAL A 224 -1.79 5.06 -38.96
N TRP A 225 -2.03 4.75 -37.70
CA TRP A 225 -3.18 5.22 -36.95
C TRP A 225 -2.77 5.51 -35.49
N GLY A 226 -3.51 6.39 -34.83
CA GLY A 226 -3.16 6.83 -33.50
C GLY A 226 -4.22 7.70 -32.86
N GLY A 227 -3.92 8.20 -31.67
CA GLY A 227 -4.81 9.05 -30.90
C GLY A 227 -4.50 9.02 -29.42
N THR A 228 -5.53 9.18 -28.61
CA THR A 228 -5.39 9.22 -27.15
C THR A 228 -6.34 8.26 -26.44
N VAL A 229 -5.87 7.72 -25.32
CA VAL A 229 -6.67 7.02 -24.31
C VAL A 229 -6.65 7.86 -23.05
N SER A 230 -7.83 8.23 -22.53
CA SER A 230 -7.92 8.94 -21.26
C SER A 230 -8.84 8.28 -20.25
N TRP A 231 -8.56 8.44 -18.96
CA TRP A 231 -9.42 7.98 -17.87
C TRP A 231 -9.28 8.88 -16.65
N VAL A 232 -10.29 8.86 -15.78
CA VAL A 232 -10.25 9.57 -14.50
C VAL A 232 -9.71 8.63 -13.43
N SER A 233 -8.62 9.04 -12.79
CA SER A 233 -8.03 8.33 -11.65
C SER A 233 -8.96 8.37 -10.43
N ASP A 234 -8.67 7.55 -9.40
CA ASP A 234 -9.41 7.59 -8.13
C ASP A 234 -9.38 8.96 -7.43
N GLN A 235 -8.43 9.82 -7.79
CA GLN A 235 -8.27 11.17 -7.25
C GLN A 235 -9.04 12.23 -8.06
N GLY A 236 -9.81 11.83 -9.06
CA GLY A 236 -10.53 12.76 -9.95
C GLY A 236 -9.64 13.46 -10.99
N VAL A 237 -8.35 13.11 -11.07
CA VAL A 237 -7.41 13.65 -12.08
C VAL A 237 -7.54 12.84 -13.36
N GLU A 238 -7.71 13.52 -14.51
CA GLU A 238 -7.66 12.90 -15.84
C GLU A 238 -6.22 12.54 -16.20
N VAL A 239 -6.01 11.28 -16.56
CA VAL A 239 -4.75 10.76 -17.12
C VAL A 239 -4.96 10.53 -18.61
N VAL A 240 -4.02 10.99 -19.43
CA VAL A 240 -4.06 10.88 -20.90
C VAL A 240 -2.78 10.18 -21.36
N MET A 241 -2.92 9.22 -22.27
CA MET A 241 -1.82 8.52 -22.93
C MET A 241 -1.99 8.61 -24.44
N ASP A 242 -0.90 8.94 -25.12
CA ASP A 242 -0.81 8.91 -26.57
C ASP A 242 -0.56 7.49 -27.06
N LEU A 243 -1.08 7.15 -28.24
CA LEU A 243 -0.79 5.91 -28.94
C LEU A 243 -0.58 6.16 -30.44
N GLU A 244 0.34 5.39 -31.02
CA GLU A 244 0.60 5.34 -32.44
C GLU A 244 0.92 3.90 -32.83
N GLU A 245 0.27 3.39 -33.87
CA GLU A 245 0.43 2.04 -34.38
C GLU A 245 0.33 2.02 -35.91
N SER A 246 0.74 0.91 -36.52
CA SER A 246 0.65 0.75 -37.98
C SER A 246 0.30 -0.67 -38.42
N PHE A 247 -0.29 -0.79 -39.61
CA PHE A 247 -0.57 -2.07 -40.25
C PHE A 247 -0.35 -1.99 -41.77
N ILE A 248 -0.06 -3.13 -42.39
CA ILE A 248 0.24 -3.23 -43.83
C ILE A 248 -0.93 -3.91 -44.55
N VAL A 249 -1.36 -3.32 -45.66
CA VAL A 249 -2.37 -3.86 -46.57
C VAL A 249 -1.67 -4.34 -47.85
N GLU A 250 -1.69 -5.66 -48.08
CA GLU A 250 -1.10 -6.32 -49.26
C GLU A 250 -1.95 -6.23 -50.54
#